data_AF-A0AB34HRZ4-F1
#
_entry.id   AF-A0AB34HRZ4-F1
#
_cell.length_a   1.000
_cell.length_b   1.000
_cell.length_c   1.000
_cell.angle_alpha   90.00
_cell.angle_beta   90.00
_cell.angle_gamma   90.00
#
_symmetry.space_group_name_H-M   'P 1'
#
loop_
_entity.id
_entity.type
_entity.pdbx_description
1 polymer ?
#
loop_
_entity_poly.entity_id
_entity_poly.type
_entity_poly.pdbx_seq_one_letter_code
_entity_poly.pdbx_strand_id
1 'polypeptide(L)'
;MADPREESEPLLSRTRGGSGRDSPADVPSCHSVQVGPGAVARRDLCLDQAVVFIEDAIQYRSINHRVDARSLWLYRRYYSSMSQWILSFTIFLILALAFIETPSSLTSTSDVRYRPAPWEPPCGLTQGVEALCLLVFAADVSVKSYLVGWAQFRKNPWLLAYLVVLLVSLVDWIVSLSLVCQEERDGTCFSLRRCCLLRTTEEALTRPQKGDRRQPNHRRLHF
;
A
#
# COMPACT_ATOMS: atom_id res chain seq x y z
N MET A 1 44.52 -34.02 17.72
CA MET A 1 43.93 -33.50 18.97
C MET A 1 42.54 -32.99 18.60
N ALA A 2 41.59 -33.91 18.45
CA ALA A 2 40.76 -34.49 19.50
C ALA A 2 39.41 -33.76 19.52
N ASP A 3 38.48 -34.30 18.74
CA ASP A 3 37.07 -34.43 19.13
C ASP A 3 36.94 -35.90 19.60
N PRO A 4 36.12 -36.26 20.62
CA PRO A 4 34.71 -36.50 20.31
C PRO A 4 33.70 -36.32 21.48
N ARG A 5 32.44 -36.10 21.07
CA ARG A 5 31.19 -36.82 21.47
C ARG A 5 30.68 -36.86 22.91
N GLU A 6 29.36 -36.67 22.95
CA GLU A 6 28.31 -37.47 23.63
C GLU A 6 28.41 -37.62 25.17
N GLU A 7 27.33 -37.26 25.87
CA GLU A 7 26.46 -38.30 26.46
C GLU A 7 25.18 -37.66 27.04
N SER A 8 24.08 -38.09 26.46
CA SER A 8 22.77 -38.19 27.09
C SER A 8 22.84 -39.12 28.30
N GLU A 9 22.28 -38.73 29.45
CA GLU A 9 21.78 -39.72 30.40
C GLU A 9 20.45 -39.35 31.08
N PRO A 10 19.53 -40.33 31.16
CA PRO A 10 18.27 -40.29 31.90
C PRO A 10 18.48 -40.84 33.32
N LEU A 11 17.90 -40.21 34.34
CA LEU A 11 17.89 -40.81 35.69
C LEU A 11 16.54 -41.46 35.99
N LEU A 12 16.52 -42.76 35.74
CA LEU A 12 15.60 -43.73 36.30
C LEU A 12 15.74 -43.83 37.83
N SER A 13 14.59 -44.07 38.46
CA SER A 13 14.41 -44.88 39.67
C SER A 13 14.75 -44.28 41.04
N ARG A 14 13.68 -43.92 41.79
CA ARG A 14 13.57 -44.35 43.18
C ARG A 14 12.14 -44.81 43.46
N THR A 15 11.99 -46.12 43.44
CA THR A 15 10.86 -46.87 44.00
C THR A 15 10.89 -46.79 45.52
N ARG A 16 9.76 -46.44 46.14
CA ARG A 16 9.40 -46.91 47.49
C ARG A 16 7.88 -47.05 47.53
N GLY A 17 7.43 -48.29 47.59
CA GLY A 17 6.03 -48.66 47.48
C GLY A 17 5.22 -48.45 48.76
N GLY A 18 3.93 -48.74 48.65
CA GLY A 18 3.09 -49.07 49.78
C GLY A 18 1.60 -48.76 49.59
N SER A 19 0.81 -49.84 49.48
CA SER A 19 -0.59 -49.97 49.88
C SER A 19 -1.66 -49.74 48.79
N GLY A 20 -2.36 -50.84 48.49
CA GLY A 20 -3.30 -50.95 47.39
C GLY A 20 -4.77 -50.65 47.71
N ARG A 21 -5.58 -50.64 46.66
CA ARG A 21 -6.75 -51.51 46.47
C ARG A 21 -7.38 -51.22 45.10
N ASP A 22 -7.88 -52.28 44.50
CA ASP A 22 -8.49 -52.38 43.19
C ASP A 22 -9.80 -51.57 43.05
N SER A 23 -9.97 -50.89 41.92
CA SER A 23 -11.07 -51.10 40.94
C SER A 23 -11.34 -49.85 40.08
N PRO A 24 -11.90 -50.01 38.85
CA PRO A 24 -11.68 -49.12 37.72
C PRO A 24 -12.84 -48.15 37.45
N ALA A 25 -12.61 -47.25 36.49
CA ALA A 25 -13.56 -46.31 35.89
C ALA A 25 -13.89 -45.09 36.76
N ASP A 26 -13.19 -43.98 36.47
CA ASP A 26 -13.88 -42.85 35.86
C ASP A 26 -12.86 -41.95 35.17
N VAL A 27 -13.05 -41.81 33.86
CA VAL A 27 -12.47 -40.73 33.07
C VAL A 27 -12.86 -39.43 33.78
N PRO A 28 -11.94 -38.54 34.16
CA PRO A 28 -12.35 -37.22 34.58
C PRO A 28 -12.90 -36.54 33.32
N SER A 29 -14.21 -36.63 33.19
CA SER A 29 -15.06 -35.71 32.43
C SER A 29 -14.43 -34.34 32.49
N CYS A 30 -14.22 -33.74 31.31
CA CYS A 30 -13.72 -32.38 31.16
C CYS A 30 -14.45 -31.46 32.13
N HIS A 31 -13.83 -31.19 33.26
CA HIS A 31 -14.34 -30.23 34.22
C HIS A 31 -14.40 -28.91 33.46
N SER A 32 -15.62 -28.48 33.15
CA SER A 32 -15.90 -27.13 32.75
C SER A 32 -15.48 -26.25 33.91
N VAL A 33 -14.22 -25.82 33.88
CA VAL A 33 -13.75 -24.69 34.66
C VAL A 33 -14.79 -23.61 34.38
N GLN A 34 -15.54 -23.21 35.40
CA GLN A 34 -16.42 -22.05 35.28
C GLN A 34 -15.50 -20.85 35.14
N VAL A 35 -15.21 -20.53 33.89
CA VAL A 35 -14.33 -19.45 33.51
C VAL A 35 -15.16 -18.19 33.72
N GLY A 36 -14.79 -17.40 34.74
CA GLY A 36 -15.45 -16.13 34.97
C GLY A 36 -15.45 -15.28 33.69
N PRO A 37 -16.43 -14.38 33.49
CA PRO A 37 -16.62 -13.65 32.23
C PRO A 37 -15.33 -12.98 31.69
N GLY A 38 -14.47 -12.47 32.59
CA GLY A 38 -13.19 -11.87 32.22
C GLY A 38 -12.12 -12.85 31.73
N ALA A 39 -12.16 -14.10 32.16
CA ALA A 39 -11.24 -15.14 31.69
C ALA A 39 -11.68 -15.74 30.35
N VAL A 40 -12.97 -15.67 29.99
CA VAL A 40 -13.47 -16.03 28.65
C VAL A 40 -12.99 -14.99 27.64
N ALA A 41 -13.21 -13.70 27.91
CA ALA A 41 -12.78 -12.61 27.03
C ALA A 41 -11.26 -12.60 26.77
N ARG A 42 -10.45 -12.94 27.77
CA ARG A 42 -8.99 -13.05 27.60
C ARG A 42 -8.59 -14.24 26.72
N ARG A 43 -9.30 -15.36 26.81
CA ARG A 43 -9.07 -16.52 25.93
C ARG A 43 -9.46 -16.19 24.50
N ASP A 44 -10.58 -15.52 24.30
CA ASP A 44 -11.02 -15.11 22.96
C ASP A 44 -10.01 -14.19 22.28
N LEU A 45 -9.45 -13.21 23.01
CA LEU A 45 -8.37 -12.36 22.50
C LEU A 45 -7.10 -13.14 22.16
N CYS A 46 -6.74 -14.13 22.99
CA CYS A 46 -5.59 -15.00 22.74
C CYS A 46 -5.79 -15.86 21.48
N LEU A 47 -7.00 -16.42 21.31
CA LEU A 47 -7.38 -17.14 20.10
C LEU A 47 -7.33 -16.24 18.88
N ASP A 48 -7.87 -15.02 18.98
CA ASP A 48 -7.87 -14.07 17.87
C ASP A 48 -6.47 -13.69 17.41
N GLN A 49 -5.58 -13.46 18.38
CA GLN A 49 -4.17 -13.19 18.15
C GLN A 49 -3.47 -14.39 17.50
N ALA A 50 -3.69 -15.60 18.01
CA ALA A 50 -3.09 -16.83 17.46
C ALA A 50 -3.50 -17.05 16.00
N VAL A 51 -4.78 -16.86 15.67
CA VAL A 51 -5.29 -16.99 14.29
C VAL A 51 -4.60 -16.00 13.36
N VAL A 52 -4.48 -14.72 13.76
CA VAL A 52 -3.83 -13.70 12.94
C VAL A 52 -2.34 -14.01 12.71
N PHE A 53 -1.62 -14.53 13.70
CA PHE A 53 -0.22 -14.90 13.52
C PHE A 53 -0.04 -16.10 12.58
N ILE A 54 -0.93 -17.10 12.64
CA ILE A 54 -0.90 -18.24 11.71
C ILE A 54 -1.22 -17.77 10.29
N GLU A 55 -2.23 -16.91 10.12
CA GLU A 55 -2.59 -16.35 8.82
C GLU A 55 -1.45 -15.49 8.23
N ASP A 56 -0.80 -14.67 9.05
CA ASP A 56 0.37 -13.88 8.66
C ASP A 56 1.55 -14.75 8.24
N ALA A 57 1.78 -15.87 8.94
CA ALA A 57 2.84 -16.82 8.59
C ALA A 57 2.57 -17.49 7.23
N ILE A 58 1.31 -17.84 6.94
CA ILE A 58 0.92 -18.42 5.65
C ILE A 58 1.04 -17.38 4.53
N GLN A 59 0.69 -16.12 4.80
CA GLN A 59 0.69 -15.02 3.84
C GLN A 59 2.02 -14.23 3.79
N TYR A 60 3.09 -14.76 4.40
CA TYR A 60 4.44 -14.17 4.43
C TYR A 60 4.47 -12.70 4.90
N ARG A 61 3.72 -12.39 5.97
CA ARG A 61 3.59 -11.03 6.47
C ARG A 61 4.32 -10.79 7.79
N SER A 62 4.88 -9.59 7.94
CA SER A 62 5.62 -9.20 9.16
C SER A 62 4.69 -8.86 10.33
N ILE A 63 5.05 -9.35 11.52
CA ILE A 63 4.32 -9.18 12.81
C ILE A 63 4.63 -7.79 13.44
N ASN A 64 4.57 -6.71 12.67
CA ASN A 64 4.87 -5.36 13.18
C ASN A 64 3.61 -4.51 13.39
N HIS A 65 2.49 -5.14 13.78
CA HIS A 65 1.21 -4.47 14.00
C HIS A 65 0.82 -4.46 15.48
N ARG A 66 0.01 -3.47 15.89
CA ARG A 66 -0.50 -3.34 17.26
C ARG A 66 -1.51 -4.45 17.57
N VAL A 67 -1.38 -5.13 18.72
CA VAL A 67 -2.21 -6.28 19.12
C VAL A 67 -3.26 -5.86 20.16
N ASP A 68 -4.29 -5.14 19.73
CA ASP A 68 -5.48 -4.80 20.52
C ASP A 68 -6.73 -5.45 19.91
N ALA A 69 -7.79 -5.65 20.70
CA ALA A 69 -9.06 -6.19 20.22
C ALA A 69 -9.60 -5.48 18.95
N ARG A 70 -9.58 -4.14 18.96
CA ARG A 70 -10.05 -3.33 17.83
C ARG A 70 -9.09 -3.34 16.66
N SER A 71 -7.78 -3.37 16.90
CA SER A 71 -6.81 -3.40 15.81
C SER A 71 -6.82 -4.75 15.10
N LEU A 72 -7.01 -5.86 15.81
CA LEU A 72 -7.17 -7.20 15.21
C LEU A 72 -8.43 -7.30 14.34
N TRP A 73 -9.55 -6.75 14.80
CA TRP A 73 -10.77 -6.69 13.98
C TRP A 73 -10.59 -5.85 12.71
N LEU A 74 -9.99 -4.66 12.85
CA LEU A 74 -9.66 -3.80 11.70
C LEU A 74 -8.66 -4.47 10.76
N TYR A 75 -7.68 -5.21 11.30
CA TYR A 75 -6.68 -5.94 10.55
C TYR A 75 -7.32 -7.00 9.66
N ARG A 76 -8.17 -7.85 10.23
CA ARG A 76 -8.94 -8.87 9.48
C ARG A 76 -9.84 -8.23 8.43
N ARG A 77 -10.52 -7.13 8.76
CA ARG A 77 -11.35 -6.40 7.79
C ARG A 77 -10.52 -5.82 6.65
N TYR A 78 -9.37 -5.24 6.96
CA TYR A 78 -8.47 -4.61 5.98
C TYR A 78 -7.81 -5.64 5.05
N TYR A 79 -7.55 -6.86 5.55
CA TYR A 79 -7.02 -7.96 4.75
C TYR A 79 -8.07 -8.83 4.06
N SER A 80 -9.36 -8.52 4.26
CA SER A 80 -10.42 -9.26 3.57
C SER A 80 -10.30 -9.13 2.05
N SER A 81 -10.80 -10.15 1.33
CA SER A 81 -10.83 -10.13 -0.14
C SER A 81 -11.55 -8.88 -0.67
N MET A 82 -12.62 -8.44 -0.02
CA MET A 82 -13.40 -7.28 -0.43
C MET A 82 -12.62 -5.97 -0.33
N SER A 83 -11.88 -5.73 0.76
CA SER A 83 -11.07 -4.51 0.90
C SER A 83 -9.91 -4.48 -0.08
N GLN A 84 -9.23 -5.62 -0.29
CA GLN A 84 -8.16 -5.71 -1.29
C GLN A 84 -8.69 -5.49 -2.71
N TRP A 85 -9.88 -6.02 -3.00
CA TRP A 85 -10.54 -5.81 -4.29
C TRP A 85 -10.92 -4.34 -4.49
N ILE A 86 -11.47 -3.67 -3.47
CA ILE A 86 -11.77 -2.22 -3.52
C ILE A 86 -10.50 -1.41 -3.77
N LEU A 87 -9.39 -1.71 -3.08
CA LEU A 87 -8.12 -1.00 -3.30
C LEU A 87 -7.61 -1.22 -4.72
N SER A 88 -7.65 -2.46 -5.21
CA SER A 88 -7.24 -2.80 -6.58
C SER A 88 -8.11 -2.11 -7.62
N PHE A 89 -9.43 -2.08 -7.40
CA PHE A 89 -10.38 -1.38 -8.25
C PHE A 89 -10.15 0.13 -8.24
N THR A 90 -9.80 0.72 -7.09
CA THR A 90 -9.50 2.15 -6.97
C THR A 90 -8.24 2.52 -7.75
N ILE A 91 -7.19 1.69 -7.67
CA ILE A 91 -5.97 1.87 -8.49
C ILE A 91 -6.32 1.76 -9.97
N PHE A 92 -7.10 0.75 -10.35
CA PHE A 92 -7.56 0.62 -11.74
C PHE A 92 -8.34 1.86 -12.19
N LEU A 93 -9.23 2.38 -11.36
CA LEU A 93 -10.04 3.56 -11.64
C LEU A 93 -9.19 4.82 -11.83
N ILE A 94 -8.19 5.05 -10.97
CA ILE A 94 -7.31 6.23 -11.09
C ILE A 94 -6.43 6.16 -12.34
N LEU A 95 -6.00 4.96 -12.75
CA LEU A 95 -5.27 4.77 -14.00
C LEU A 95 -6.19 4.87 -15.22
N ALA A 96 -7.44 4.40 -15.12
CA ALA A 96 -8.44 4.52 -16.17
C ALA A 96 -8.85 5.98 -16.42
N LEU A 97 -8.91 6.80 -15.36
CA LEU A 97 -9.17 8.24 -15.46
C LEU A 97 -8.19 8.95 -16.38
N ALA A 98 -6.92 8.53 -16.43
CA ALA A 98 -5.92 9.12 -17.31
C ALA A 98 -6.28 9.00 -18.82
N PHE A 99 -7.12 8.04 -19.22
CA PHE A 99 -7.58 7.92 -20.60
C PHE A 99 -8.76 8.85 -20.92
N ILE A 100 -9.55 9.21 -19.91
CA ILE A 100 -10.75 10.06 -20.00
C ILE A 100 -10.38 11.54 -19.81
N GLU A 101 -9.40 11.81 -18.95
CA GLU A 101 -8.85 13.14 -18.75
C GLU A 101 -8.14 13.64 -20.01
N THR A 102 -8.09 14.97 -20.15
CA THR A 102 -7.42 15.66 -21.25
C THR A 102 -5.89 15.54 -21.15
N PRO A 103 -5.19 15.17 -22.23
CA PRO A 103 -5.72 14.86 -23.56
C PRO A 103 -6.39 13.47 -23.60
N SER A 104 -7.66 13.43 -23.99
CA SER A 104 -8.44 12.19 -24.04
C SER A 104 -7.80 11.21 -25.02
N SER A 105 -7.45 10.02 -24.53
CA SER A 105 -6.82 8.95 -25.33
C SER A 105 -7.86 8.04 -26.00
N LEU A 106 -9.15 8.27 -25.73
CA LEU A 106 -10.28 7.65 -26.43
C LEU A 106 -10.45 8.28 -27.82
N THR A 107 -9.55 7.95 -28.74
CA THR A 107 -9.70 8.31 -30.15
C THR A 107 -9.57 7.04 -30.99
N SER A 108 -10.49 6.84 -31.94
CA SER A 108 -10.49 5.67 -32.86
C SER A 108 -9.20 5.59 -33.70
N THR A 109 -8.58 6.75 -33.98
CA THR A 109 -7.30 6.85 -34.69
C THR A 109 -6.34 7.74 -33.94
N SER A 110 -5.07 7.33 -33.88
CA SER A 110 -3.96 8.14 -33.36
C SER A 110 -3.29 9.00 -34.44
N ASP A 111 -3.67 8.82 -35.73
CA ASP A 111 -3.14 9.63 -36.82
C ASP A 111 -3.69 11.06 -36.73
N VAL A 112 -2.77 12.03 -36.61
CA VAL A 112 -3.06 13.46 -36.53
C VAL A 112 -3.87 13.94 -37.73
N ARG A 113 -3.70 13.31 -38.90
CA ARG A 113 -4.38 13.71 -40.14
C ARG A 113 -5.87 13.41 -40.16
N TYR A 114 -6.32 12.41 -39.41
CA TYR A 114 -7.70 11.94 -39.41
C TYR A 114 -8.33 11.96 -38.01
N ARG A 115 -7.70 12.67 -37.07
CA ARG A 115 -8.11 12.69 -35.67
C ARG A 115 -9.47 13.40 -35.52
N PRO A 116 -10.54 12.71 -35.07
CA PRO A 116 -11.80 13.37 -34.74
C PRO A 116 -11.61 14.27 -33.50
N ALA A 117 -12.51 15.24 -33.33
CA ALA A 117 -12.50 16.13 -32.18
C ALA A 117 -12.52 15.33 -30.86
N PRO A 118 -11.64 15.62 -29.89
CA PRO A 118 -11.63 14.95 -28.60
C PRO A 118 -12.97 15.14 -27.89
N TRP A 119 -13.49 14.06 -27.29
CA TRP A 119 -14.65 14.16 -26.42
C TRP A 119 -14.26 14.83 -25.10
N GLU A 120 -14.97 15.90 -24.74
CA GLU A 120 -14.76 16.65 -23.50
C GLU A 120 -15.76 16.20 -22.43
N PRO A 121 -15.30 15.70 -21.26
CA PRO A 121 -16.20 15.34 -20.18
C PRO A 121 -16.88 16.58 -19.57
N PRO A 122 -18.11 16.44 -19.05
CA PRO A 122 -18.76 17.52 -18.32
C PRO A 122 -17.91 17.94 -17.12
N CYS A 123 -17.88 19.24 -16.85
CA CYS A 123 -17.11 19.81 -15.75
C CYS A 123 -17.48 19.14 -14.41
N GLY A 124 -16.47 18.85 -13.59
CA GLY A 124 -16.64 18.27 -12.25
C GLY A 124 -16.80 16.74 -12.19
N LEU A 125 -17.10 16.03 -13.29
CA LEU A 125 -17.23 14.56 -13.24
C LEU A 125 -15.89 13.89 -12.94
N THR A 126 -14.86 14.18 -13.75
CA THR A 126 -13.51 13.63 -13.56
C THR A 126 -12.93 14.03 -12.20
N GLN A 127 -13.16 15.27 -11.80
CA GLN A 127 -12.75 15.81 -10.52
C GLN A 127 -13.43 15.12 -9.33
N GLY A 128 -14.72 14.80 -9.43
CA GLY A 128 -15.45 14.07 -8.39
C GLY A 128 -14.95 12.63 -8.23
N VAL A 129 -14.68 11.94 -9.34
CA VAL A 129 -14.10 10.59 -9.31
C VAL A 129 -12.69 10.61 -8.73
N GLU A 130 -11.87 11.59 -9.09
CA GLU A 130 -10.54 11.77 -8.50
C GLU A 130 -10.63 11.99 -6.97
N ALA A 131 -11.55 12.85 -6.52
CA ALA A 131 -11.78 13.09 -5.11
C ALA A 131 -12.15 11.81 -4.35
N LEU A 132 -13.03 10.99 -4.93
CA LEU A 132 -13.44 9.71 -4.37
C LEU A 132 -12.23 8.76 -4.23
N CYS A 133 -11.40 8.66 -5.27
CA CYS A 133 -10.18 7.84 -5.23
C CYS A 133 -9.19 8.33 -4.17
N LEU A 134 -8.96 9.65 -4.08
CA LEU A 134 -8.11 10.25 -3.05
C LEU A 134 -8.64 9.98 -1.64
N LEU A 135 -9.96 10.02 -1.44
CA LEU A 135 -10.60 9.68 -0.17
C LEU A 135 -10.36 8.22 0.24
N VAL A 136 -10.46 7.29 -0.71
CA VAL A 136 -10.17 5.87 -0.46
C VAL A 136 -8.69 5.66 -0.10
N PHE A 137 -7.77 6.34 -0.79
CA PHE A 137 -6.34 6.29 -0.45
C PHE A 137 -6.01 6.97 0.88
N ALA A 138 -6.73 8.03 1.25
CA ALA A 138 -6.63 8.64 2.59
C ALA A 138 -7.12 7.68 3.68
N ALA A 139 -8.23 6.97 3.43
CA ALA A 139 -8.70 5.92 4.33
C ALA A 139 -7.68 4.79 4.43
N ASP A 140 -7.08 4.34 3.33
CA ASP A 140 -6.03 3.31 3.31
C ASP A 140 -4.81 3.70 4.15
N VAL A 141 -4.24 4.90 3.93
CA VAL A 141 -3.07 5.35 4.71
C VAL A 141 -3.41 5.53 6.18
N SER A 142 -4.63 6.01 6.50
CA SER A 142 -5.05 6.21 7.88
C SER A 142 -5.14 4.86 8.63
N VAL A 143 -5.76 3.84 8.03
CA VAL A 143 -5.86 2.50 8.61
C VAL A 143 -4.47 1.87 8.75
N LYS A 144 -3.61 1.97 7.73
CA LYS A 144 -2.21 1.49 7.81
C LYS A 144 -1.44 2.19 8.93
N SER A 145 -1.56 3.51 9.05
CA SER A 145 -0.88 4.29 10.08
C SER A 145 -1.35 3.92 11.49
N TYR A 146 -2.65 3.63 11.64
CA TYR A 146 -3.23 3.17 12.90
C TYR A 146 -2.76 1.76 13.28
N LEU A 147 -2.72 0.82 12.32
CA LEU A 147 -2.31 -0.57 12.56
C LEU A 147 -0.81 -0.72 12.89
N VAL A 148 0.06 0.02 12.18
CA VAL A 148 1.52 -0.04 12.35
C VAL A 148 1.99 0.85 13.50
N GLY A 149 1.24 1.90 13.82
CA GLY A 149 1.59 2.88 14.85
C GLY A 149 2.51 3.99 14.34
N TRP A 150 2.36 5.19 14.91
CA TRP A 150 2.99 6.42 14.42
C TRP A 150 4.53 6.40 14.39
N ALA A 151 5.14 5.79 15.41
CA ALA A 151 6.61 5.73 15.51
C ALA A 151 7.24 4.84 14.43
N GLN A 152 6.60 3.73 14.09
CA GLN A 152 7.05 2.81 13.04
C GLN A 152 6.69 3.34 11.65
N PHE A 153 5.54 4.01 11.51
CA PHE A 153 5.14 4.66 10.26
C PHE A 153 6.21 5.62 9.73
N ARG A 154 6.75 6.50 10.59
CA ARG A 154 7.79 7.48 10.19
C ARG A 154 9.14 6.87 9.81
N LYS A 155 9.42 5.63 10.20
CA LYS A 155 10.66 4.93 9.84
C LYS A 155 10.61 4.31 8.45
N ASN A 156 9.41 4.09 7.91
CA ASN A 156 9.23 3.43 6.63
C ASN A 156 9.18 4.46 5.49
N PRO A 157 10.22 4.58 4.65
CA PRO A 157 10.29 5.63 3.63
C PRO A 157 9.20 5.49 2.56
N TRP A 158 8.81 4.26 2.21
CA TRP A 158 7.74 3.98 1.26
C TRP A 158 6.38 4.54 1.70
N LEU A 159 6.09 4.39 3.00
CA LEU A 159 4.82 4.83 3.58
C LEU A 159 4.78 6.36 3.72
N LEU A 160 5.92 6.96 4.02
CA LEU A 160 6.09 8.41 4.03
C LEU A 160 5.97 8.99 2.62
N ALA A 161 6.62 8.39 1.62
CA ALA A 161 6.52 8.80 0.23
C ALA A 161 5.06 8.74 -0.26
N TYR A 162 4.34 7.67 0.10
CA TYR A 162 2.92 7.53 -0.20
C TYR A 162 2.08 8.66 0.42
N LEU A 163 2.31 9.00 1.70
CA LEU A 163 1.64 10.12 2.36
C LEU A 163 1.93 11.46 1.67
N VAL A 164 3.19 11.71 1.31
CA VAL A 164 3.59 12.95 0.63
C VAL A 164 2.92 13.08 -0.73
N VAL A 165 2.93 12.01 -1.55
CA VAL A 165 2.25 11.99 -2.86
C VAL A 165 0.76 12.26 -2.67
N LEU A 166 0.12 11.60 -1.70
CA LEU A 166 -1.30 11.83 -1.40
C LEU A 166 -1.59 13.29 -1.03
N LEU A 167 -0.76 13.92 -0.20
CA LEU A 167 -0.93 15.31 0.20
C LEU A 167 -0.73 16.28 -0.98
N VAL A 168 0.28 16.05 -1.82
CA VAL A 168 0.50 16.86 -3.03
C VAL A 168 -0.70 16.72 -3.98
N SER A 169 -1.19 15.51 -4.20
CA SER A 169 -2.39 15.28 -5.02
C SER A 169 -3.64 15.93 -4.44
N LEU A 170 -3.82 15.93 -3.11
CA LEU A 170 -4.94 16.63 -2.46
C LEU A 170 -4.87 18.14 -2.67
N VAL A 171 -3.67 18.74 -2.53
CA VAL A 171 -3.48 20.17 -2.77
C VAL A 171 -3.75 20.50 -4.24
N ASP A 172 -3.22 19.72 -5.17
CA ASP A 172 -3.45 19.90 -6.62
C ASP A 172 -4.94 19.80 -6.98
N TRP A 173 -5.66 18.86 -6.36
CA TRP A 173 -7.10 18.71 -6.53
C TRP A 173 -7.88 19.91 -5.96
N ILE A 174 -7.53 20.42 -4.78
CA ILE A 174 -8.15 21.62 -4.17
C ILE A 174 -7.91 22.84 -5.05
N VAL A 175 -6.68 23.03 -5.54
CA VAL A 175 -6.34 24.13 -6.46
C VAL A 175 -7.15 24.02 -7.74
N SER A 176 -7.24 22.82 -8.32
CA SER A 176 -8.07 22.57 -9.51
C SER A 176 -9.54 22.91 -9.23
N LEU A 177 -10.09 22.57 -8.06
CA LEU A 177 -11.47 22.93 -7.68
C LEU A 177 -11.68 24.43 -7.56
N SER A 178 -10.72 25.14 -6.98
CA SER A 178 -10.81 26.59 -6.79
C SER A 178 -10.78 27.38 -8.11
N LEU A 179 -10.18 26.82 -9.16
CA LEU A 179 -10.02 27.47 -10.46
C LEU A 179 -11.11 27.07 -11.49
N VAL A 180 -11.66 25.86 -11.37
CA VAL A 180 -12.69 25.30 -12.29
C VAL A 180 -14.00 26.10 -12.32
N CYS A 181 -14.27 26.96 -11.34
CA CYS A 181 -15.42 27.87 -11.36
C CYS A 181 -15.13 29.28 -11.89
N GLN A 182 -13.90 29.58 -12.35
CA GLN A 182 -13.52 30.90 -12.89
C GLN A 182 -13.17 30.91 -14.39
N GLU A 183 -13.16 29.75 -15.04
CA GLU A 183 -12.66 29.56 -16.41
C GLU A 183 -13.75 29.80 -17.49
N GLU A 184 -14.45 30.94 -17.40
CA GLU A 184 -15.33 31.46 -18.48
C GLU A 184 -14.69 32.63 -19.24
N ARG A 185 -13.52 33.17 -18.81
CA ARG A 185 -13.04 34.46 -19.36
C ARG A 185 -11.67 34.47 -20.02
N ASP A 186 -10.72 33.61 -19.68
CA ASP A 186 -9.40 33.64 -20.32
C ASP A 186 -8.91 32.21 -20.51
N GLY A 187 -8.64 31.82 -21.75
CA GLY A 187 -8.22 30.47 -22.18
C GLY A 187 -6.84 30.04 -21.68
N THR A 188 -6.57 30.24 -20.40
CA THR A 188 -5.35 29.86 -19.69
C THR A 188 -5.61 28.61 -18.86
N CYS A 189 -5.21 27.48 -19.45
CA CYS A 189 -5.16 26.17 -18.84
C CYS A 189 -4.27 26.17 -17.58
N PHE A 190 -4.88 26.18 -16.39
CA PHE A 190 -4.14 26.26 -15.12
C PHE A 190 -4.50 25.11 -14.17
N SER A 191 -4.29 23.87 -14.62
CA SER A 191 -4.13 22.73 -13.72
C SER A 191 -2.65 22.33 -13.74
N LEU A 192 -2.01 22.20 -12.57
CA LEU A 192 -0.60 21.81 -12.47
C LEU A 192 -0.34 20.43 -13.09
N ARG A 193 -1.35 19.55 -13.13
CA ARG A 193 -1.38 18.31 -13.93
C ARG A 193 -1.14 18.53 -15.42
N ARG A 194 -1.68 19.61 -16.00
CA ARG A 194 -1.59 19.92 -17.44
C ARG A 194 -0.30 20.68 -17.84
N CYS A 195 0.35 21.40 -16.93
CA CYS A 195 1.58 22.15 -17.26
C CYS A 195 2.89 21.38 -17.00
N CYS A 196 2.99 20.52 -15.97
CA CYS A 196 4.28 19.93 -15.60
C CYS A 196 4.70 18.74 -16.47
N LEU A 197 3.78 17.91 -16.98
CA LEU A 197 4.16 16.75 -17.82
C LEU A 197 4.55 17.13 -19.26
N LEU A 198 4.01 18.23 -19.80
CA LEU A 198 4.41 18.75 -21.12
C LEU A 198 5.64 19.67 -21.04
N ARG A 199 5.78 20.47 -19.96
CA ARG A 199 6.95 21.35 -19.83
C ARG A 199 8.24 20.61 -19.48
N THR A 200 8.17 19.48 -18.76
CA THR A 200 9.36 18.66 -18.49
C THR A 200 9.86 17.87 -19.71
N THR A 201 9.00 17.63 -20.71
CA THR A 201 9.39 16.97 -21.97
C THR A 201 9.87 17.96 -23.04
N GLU A 202 9.32 19.18 -23.08
CA GLU A 202 9.82 20.24 -23.98
C GLU A 202 11.20 20.79 -23.57
N GLU A 203 11.50 20.95 -22.27
CA GLU A 203 12.80 21.45 -21.82
C GLU A 203 13.95 20.44 -21.97
N ALA A 204 13.64 19.14 -22.12
CA ALA A 204 14.63 18.11 -22.37
C ALA A 204 15.07 18.03 -23.85
N LEU A 205 14.24 18.48 -24.80
CA LEU A 205 14.51 18.36 -26.25
C LEU A 205 14.99 19.66 -26.92
N THR A 206 14.98 20.79 -26.21
CA THR A 206 15.36 22.11 -26.74
C THR A 206 16.58 22.74 -26.08
N ARG A 207 17.51 21.96 -25.54
CA ARG A 207 18.90 22.45 -25.39
C ARG A 207 19.66 22.27 -26.71
N PRO A 208 19.98 23.35 -27.44
CA PRO A 208 20.94 23.25 -28.54
C PRO A 208 22.31 22.88 -27.95
N GLN A 209 22.83 21.72 -28.35
CA GLN A 209 24.25 21.41 -28.25
C GLN A 209 25.02 22.43 -29.08
N LYS A 210 25.47 23.52 -28.45
CA LYS A 210 26.50 24.42 -29.00
C LYS A 210 27.84 23.68 -28.94
N GLY A 211 28.03 22.75 -29.86
CA GLY A 211 29.27 22.01 -30.06
C GLY A 211 30.23 22.82 -30.93
N ASP A 212 31.18 23.47 -30.26
CA ASP A 212 32.41 24.05 -30.81
C ASP A 212 33.13 23.03 -31.73
N ARG A 213 33.08 23.24 -33.05
CA ARG A 213 33.86 22.45 -34.01
C ARG A 213 34.98 23.32 -34.58
N ARG A 214 36.12 23.29 -33.89
CA ARG A 214 37.42 23.76 -34.37
C ARG A 214 37.74 23.12 -35.73
N GLN A 215 38.16 23.96 -36.68
CA GLN A 215 38.86 23.56 -37.90
C GLN A 215 40.16 22.78 -37.56
N PRO A 216 40.48 21.69 -38.27
CA PRO A 216 41.84 21.26 -38.46
C PRO A 216 42.39 21.78 -39.79
N ASN A 217 43.51 22.45 -39.65
CA ASN A 217 44.36 23.05 -40.67
C ASN A 217 44.96 21.94 -41.56
N HIS A 218 44.78 22.05 -42.88
CA HIS A 218 45.38 21.14 -43.87
C HIS A 218 46.88 21.48 -43.99
N ARG A 219 47.75 20.77 -43.25
CA ARG A 219 49.20 20.81 -43.51
C ARG A 219 49.60 19.65 -44.43
N ARG A 220 50.20 20.05 -45.56
CA ARG A 220 51.04 19.25 -46.45
C ARG A 220 52.12 18.47 -45.69
N LEU A 221 52.44 17.28 -46.20
CA LEU A 221 53.76 16.62 -46.31
C LEU A 221 53.49 15.42 -47.26
N HIS A 222 53.88 15.43 -48.54
CA HIS A 222 55.22 15.09 -49.06
C HIS A 222 55.91 14.02 -48.21
N PHE A 223 55.75 12.75 -48.59
CA PHE A 223 56.77 11.89 -49.21
C PHE A 223 56.10 10.63 -49.78
#